data_AF-A0A3R6UXG3-F1
#
_entry.id   AF-A0A3R6UXG3-F1
#
_cell.length_a   1.000
_cell.length_b   1.000
_cell.length_c   1.000
_cell.angle_alpha   90.00
_cell.angle_beta   90.00
_cell.angle_gamma   90.00
#
_symmetry.space_group_name_H-M   'P 1'
#
loop_
_entity.id
_entity.type
_entity.pdbx_description
1 polymer ?
#
loop_
_entity_poly.entity_id
_entity_poly.type
_entity_poly.pdbx_seq_one_letter_code
_entity_poly.pdbx_strand_id
1 'polypeptide(L)' 'MANEFTLYGVMDKSTGKLVSNLTNPRHKYWETRKTAENAVRNFMSRRYNADRQLEVVEIECKIHTVDRE' A
#
# COMPACT_ATOMS: atom_id res chain seq x y z
N MET A 1 -8.29 -23.19 -2.49
CA MET A 1 -7.95 -21.86 -1.92
C MET A 1 -7.11 -21.06 -2.92
N ALA A 2 -7.62 -20.82 -4.13
CA ALA A 2 -6.87 -20.11 -5.19
C ALA A 2 -7.35 -18.66 -5.41
N ASN A 3 -8.38 -18.22 -4.67
CA ASN A 3 -9.04 -16.93 -4.86
C ASN A 3 -8.67 -15.92 -3.76
N GLU A 4 -7.69 -16.22 -2.93
CA GLU A 4 -7.24 -15.35 -1.85
C GLU A 4 -5.75 -15.07 -2.02
N PHE A 5 -5.36 -13.82 -1.83
CA PHE A 5 -3.97 -13.38 -1.89
C PHE A 5 -3.77 -12.19 -0.96
N THR A 6 -2.53 -11.94 -0.56
CA THR A 6 -2.18 -10.82 0.31
C THR A 6 -1.52 -9.73 -0.53
N LEU A 7 -1.97 -8.49 -0.32
CA LEU A 7 -1.28 -7.30 -0.75
C LEU A 7 -0.78 -6.52 0.46
N TYR A 8 0.16 -5.63 0.21
CA TYR A 8 0.69 -4.71 1.18
C TYR A 8 0.31 -3.29 0.78
N GLY A 9 -0.26 -2.54 1.71
CA GLY A 9 -0.55 -1.13 1.55
C GLY A 9 0.29 -0.28 2.49
N VAL A 10 0.10 1.03 2.43
CA VAL A 10 0.63 1.95 3.43
C VAL A 10 -0.50 2.78 4.00
N MET A 11 -0.60 2.83 5.31
CA MET A 11 -1.57 3.63 6.04
C MET A 11 -0.87 4.84 6.66
N ASP A 12 -1.53 5.99 6.61
CA ASP A 12 -1.13 7.16 7.37
C ASP A 12 -1.85 7.16 8.72
N LYS A 13 -1.12 6.88 9.79
CA LYS A 13 -1.67 6.77 11.15
C LYS A 13 -2.39 8.02 11.62
N SER A 14 -1.98 9.20 11.14
CA SER A 14 -2.61 10.47 11.51
C SER A 14 -4.04 10.60 10.97
N THR A 15 -4.31 9.98 9.82
CA THR A 15 -5.61 10.08 9.13
C THR A 15 -6.40 8.77 9.15
N GLY A 16 -5.76 7.65 9.46
CA GLY A 16 -6.33 6.30 9.35
C GLY A 16 -6.59 5.86 7.91
N LYS A 17 -6.03 6.54 6.91
CA LYS A 17 -6.31 6.29 5.48
C LYS A 17 -5.15 5.63 4.77
N LEU A 18 -5.48 4.82 3.77
CA LEU A 18 -4.50 4.27 2.83
C LEU A 18 -3.91 5.37 1.94
N VAL A 19 -2.60 5.31 1.74
CA VAL A 19 -1.82 6.27 0.96
C VAL A 19 -1.55 5.69 -0.43
N SER A 20 -2.02 6.37 -1.47
CA SER A 20 -1.92 5.91 -2.87
C SER A 20 -0.84 6.60 -3.70
N ASN A 21 -0.12 7.57 -3.15
CA ASN A 21 0.77 8.47 -3.91
C ASN A 21 2.24 8.42 -3.45
N LEU A 22 2.69 7.29 -2.90
CA LEU A 22 4.06 7.12 -2.40
C LEU A 22 5.11 7.08 -3.51
N THR A 23 4.86 6.30 -4.56
CA THR A 23 5.81 6.10 -5.68
C THR A 23 5.29 6.69 -6.98
N ASN A 24 4.01 6.47 -7.26
CA ASN A 24 3.26 7.00 -8.40
C ASN A 24 1.78 7.07 -7.97
N PRO A 25 1.01 8.12 -8.32
CA PRO A 25 -0.43 8.20 -8.06
C PRO A 25 -1.26 6.96 -8.46
N ARG A 26 -0.78 6.15 -9.41
CA ARG A 26 -1.46 4.93 -9.87
C ARG A 26 -1.13 3.67 -9.06
N HIS A 27 -0.06 3.69 -8.27
CA HIS A 27 0.42 2.52 -7.55
C HIS A 27 0.01 2.59 -6.07
N LYS A 28 -0.97 1.77 -5.71
CA LYS A 28 -1.60 1.79 -4.37
C LYS A 28 -1.14 0.66 -3.44
N TYR A 29 -0.76 -0.48 -4.01
CA TYR A 29 -0.53 -1.73 -3.29
C TYR A 29 0.67 -2.48 -3.87
N TRP A 30 1.34 -3.25 -3.03
CA TRP A 30 2.52 -4.03 -3.36
C TRP A 30 2.28 -5.52 -3.10
N GLU A 31 2.91 -6.39 -3.88
CA GLU A 31 2.81 -7.84 -3.69
C GLU A 31 3.66 -8.35 -2.51
N THR A 32 4.69 -7.61 -2.10
CA THR A 32 5.56 -8.01 -0.98
C THR A 32 5.76 -6.88 0.03
N ARG A 33 5.83 -7.24 1.31
CA ARG A 33 6.11 -6.32 2.42
C ARG A 33 7.35 -5.47 2.16
N LYS A 34 8.44 -6.12 1.76
CA LYS A 34 9.74 -5.47 1.50
C LYS A 34 9.63 -4.36 0.46
N THR A 35 8.83 -4.56 -0.59
CA THR A 35 8.63 -3.52 -1.62
C THR A 35 7.83 -2.32 -1.11
N ALA A 36 6.83 -2.54 -0.25
CA ALA A 36 6.10 -1.47 0.42
C ALA A 36 7.00 -0.69 1.40
N GLU A 37 7.80 -1.39 2.22
CA GLU A 37 8.74 -0.76 3.16
C GLU A 37 9.79 0.10 2.44
N ASN A 38 10.31 -0.39 1.30
CA ASN A 38 11.23 0.38 0.47
C ASN A 38 10.56 1.63 -0.12
N ALA A 39 9.30 1.54 -0.53
CA ALA A 39 8.54 2.69 -1.01
C ALA A 39 8.36 3.75 0.08
N VAL A 40 8.02 3.35 1.31
CA VAL A 40 7.94 4.26 2.46
C VAL A 40 9.30 4.91 2.73
N ARG A 41 10.38 4.12 2.79
CA ARG A 41 11.73 4.65 3.05
C ARG A 41 12.15 5.69 2.01
N ASN A 42 11.91 5.42 0.73
CA ASN A 42 12.22 6.34 -0.37
C ASN A 42 11.34 7.61 -0.36
N PHE A 43 10.11 7.50 0.14
CA PHE A 43 9.23 8.65 0.28
C PHE A 43 9.61 9.54 1.47
N MET A 44 9.95 8.92 2.60
CA MET A 44 10.36 9.60 3.84
C MET A 44 11.75 10.24 3.73
N SER A 45 12.64 9.73 2.88
CA SER A 45 13.96 10.34 2.65
C SER A 45 13.88 11.75 2.02
N ARG A 46 12.71 12.13 1.48
CA ARG A 46 12.45 13.46 0.94
C ARG A 46 12.10 14.40 2.11
N ARG A 47 12.89 15.47 2.29
CA ARG A 47 12.84 16.41 3.45
C ARG A 47 11.45 16.91 3.85
N TYR A 48 10.49 16.97 2.94
CA TYR A 48 9.13 17.51 3.20
C TYR A 48 8.14 16.48 3.75
N ASN A 49 8.52 15.21 3.87
CA ASN A 49 7.62 14.13 4.31
C ASN A 49 7.95 13.56 5.70
N ALA A 50 8.97 14.09 6.37
CA ALA A 50 9.53 13.51 7.60
C ALA A 50 8.52 13.38 8.76
N ASP A 51 7.50 14.23 8.79
CA ASP A 51 6.50 14.27 9.87
C ASP A 51 5.35 13.26 9.69
N ARG A 52 5.28 12.57 8.54
CA ARG A 52 4.20 11.60 8.29
C ARG A 52 4.44 10.31 9.05
N GLN A 53 3.42 9.84 9.76
CA GLN A 53 3.44 8.56 10.46
C GLN A 53 2.90 7.45 9.56
N LEU A 54 3.78 6.94 8.69
CA LEU A 54 3.43 5.91 7.71
C LEU A 54 3.74 4.50 8.23
N GLU A 55 2.82 3.58 8.02
CA GLU A 55 2.96 2.17 8.40
C GLU A 55 2.55 1.26 7.24
N VAL A 56 3.32 0.20 7.04
CA VAL A 56 2.97 -0.87 6.09
C VAL A 56 1.94 -1.77 6.72
N VAL A 57 0.84 -2.01 6.01
CA VAL A 57 -0.29 -2.84 6.46
C VAL A 57 -0.50 -4.01 5.50
N GLU A 58 -0.95 -5.14 6.03
CA GLU A 58 -1.39 -6.30 5.24
C GLU A 58 -2.85 -6.14 4.84
N ILE A 59 -3.16 -6.51 3.60
CA ILE A 59 -4.49 -6.44 3.02
C ILE A 59 -4.83 -7.82 2.46
N GLU A 60 -5.72 -8.53 3.14
CA GLU A 60 -6.27 -9.79 2.66
C GLU A 60 -7.26 -9.51 1.52
N CYS A 61 -6.96 -10.04 0.34
CA CYS A 61 -7.70 -9.79 -0.88
C CYS A 61 -8.43 -11.06 -1.31
N LYS A 62 -9.68 -10.90 -1.76
CA LYS A 62 -10.50 -11.95 -2.35
C LYS A 62 -10.81 -11.64 -3.81
N ILE A 63 -10.54 -12.59 -4.69
CA ILE A 63 -10.82 -12.46 -6.12
C ILE A 63 -12.28 -12.81 -6.37
N HIS A 64 -13.00 -11.86 -6.95
CA HIS A 64 -14.35 -12.05 -7.48
C HIS A 64 -14.29 -11.89 -9.00
N THR A 65 -14.58 -12.96 -9.74
CA THR A 65 -14.77 -12.87 -11.18
C THR A 65 -16.14 -12.28 -11.43
N VAL A 66 -16.19 -11.20 -12.21
CA VAL A 66 -17.45 -10.63 -12.69
C VAL A 66 -17.65 -11.20 -14.09
N ASP A 67 -18.62 -12.08 -14.24
CA ASP A 67 -19.03 -12.55 -15.56
C ASP A 67 -19.59 -11.34 -16.32
N ARG A 68 -18.98 -11.03 -17.46
CA ARG A 68 -19.50 -9.99 -18.36
C ARG A 68 -20.64 -10.61 -19.16
N GLU A 69 -21.87 -10.28 -18.80
CA GLU A 69 -23.03 -10.42 -19.70
C GLU A 69 -22.92 -9.45 -20.90
#